data_AF-A0A7S7P1N0-F1
#
_entry.id   AF-A0A7S7P1N0-F1
#
_cell.length_a   1.000
_cell.length_b   1.000
_cell.length_c   1.000
_cell.angle_alpha   90.00
_cell.angle_beta   90.00
_cell.angle_gamma   90.00
#
_symmetry.space_group_name_H-M   'P 1'
#
loop_
_entity.id
_entity.type
_entity.pdbx_description
1 polymer ?
#
loop_
_entity_poly.entity_id
_entity_poly.type
_entity_poly.pdbx_seq_one_letter_code
_entity_poly.pdbx_strand_id
1 'polypeptide(L)'
;MRIREIAIGLVSAGLLAGAVMLTLPPPAPVAPRPPAAVPAPQGTGKGAGTGVDQGATPVPPARQAPAAWRDMHAKFVQATNLRVFFYEAMRKPGNGAYFYASSVLETCRRALDQAPSSLPEPRRAAAAELQRRCDFTPDGLEDAERELGAARHLDLATDPLLGSMFDYLAADGPDGRARMLLAAFEQGNPEVIASLVAPVFHERAPGRDEQDSTARGIPFGGALVACRLGADCGAGAPRTLELCMLLGWCADSVPAALRQGLGPHFAALDRMAAQVVDEIRRRDPRRLVPGRQGPGRAD
;
A
#
# COMPACT_ATOMS: atom_id res chain seq x y z
N MET A 1 49.31 -0.77 24.28
CA MET A 1 48.70 0.34 25.06
C MET A 1 47.93 1.32 24.15
N ARG A 2 46.92 0.87 23.38
CA ARG A 2 46.13 1.75 22.48
C ARG A 2 44.62 1.44 22.45
N ILE A 3 44.10 0.71 23.45
CA ILE A 3 42.68 0.30 23.50
C ILE A 3 41.90 1.12 24.56
N ARG A 4 42.58 1.94 25.39
CA ARG A 4 41.94 2.70 26.47
C ARG A 4 41.45 4.11 26.11
N GLU A 5 41.78 4.63 24.93
CA GLU A 5 41.44 6.04 24.57
C GLU A 5 40.13 6.19 23.79
N ILE A 6 39.58 5.13 23.20
CA ILE A 6 38.36 5.21 22.38
C ILE A 6 37.08 5.19 23.25
N ALA A 7 37.14 4.68 24.48
CA ALA A 7 35.96 4.56 25.35
C ALA A 7 35.50 5.90 25.98
N ILE A 8 36.36 6.93 26.03
CA ILE A 8 36.04 8.20 26.71
C ILE A 8 35.34 9.20 25.75
N GLY A 9 35.54 9.05 24.44
CA GLY A 9 34.90 9.92 23.42
C GLY A 9 33.40 9.70 23.27
N LEU A 10 32.91 8.47 23.41
CA LEU A 10 31.50 8.12 23.17
C LEU A 10 30.56 8.50 24.32
N VAL A 11 31.06 8.53 25.56
CA VAL A 11 30.25 8.91 26.73
C VAL A 11 29.98 10.43 26.75
N SER A 12 30.87 11.22 26.16
CA SER A 12 30.78 12.69 26.19
C SER A 12 29.79 13.26 25.15
N ALA A 13 29.60 12.58 24.02
CA ALA A 13 28.65 13.00 22.98
C ALA A 13 27.18 12.74 23.36
N GLY A 14 26.90 11.67 24.13
CA GLY A 14 25.54 11.34 24.58
C GLY A 14 24.98 12.33 25.62
N LEU A 15 25.83 12.90 26.47
CA LEU A 15 25.42 13.84 27.51
C LEU A 15 25.07 15.24 26.97
N LEU A 16 25.68 15.67 25.86
CA LEU A 16 25.37 16.97 25.24
C LEU A 16 24.06 16.96 24.43
N ALA A 17 23.70 15.83 23.80
CA ALA A 17 22.44 15.72 23.08
C ALA A 17 21.21 15.70 24.02
N GLY A 18 21.36 15.13 25.22
CA GLY A 18 20.29 15.09 26.22
C GLY A 18 19.97 16.45 26.86
N ALA A 19 20.98 17.32 27.04
CA ALA A 19 20.79 18.62 27.66
C ALA A 19 20.06 19.64 26.76
N VAL A 20 20.21 19.55 25.44
CA VAL A 20 19.56 20.49 24.49
C VAL A 20 18.06 20.24 24.36
N MET A 21 17.60 18.99 24.51
CA MET A 21 16.16 18.66 24.46
C MET A 21 15.38 19.13 25.69
N LEU A 22 16.04 19.35 26.84
CA LEU A 22 15.39 19.79 28.08
C LEU A 22 15.26 21.31 28.22
N THR A 23 15.90 22.10 27.34
CA THR A 23 15.81 23.57 27.35
C THR A 23 14.91 24.15 26.27
N LEU A 24 14.34 23.30 25.40
CA LEU A 24 13.40 23.76 24.37
C LEU A 24 12.01 23.98 25.01
N PRO A 25 11.44 25.20 24.89
CA PRO A 25 10.10 25.45 25.39
C PRO A 25 9.09 24.59 24.62
N PRO A 26 8.05 24.07 25.28
CA PRO A 26 7.01 23.30 24.60
C PRO A 26 6.36 24.16 23.50
N PRO A 27 6.05 23.57 22.33
CA PRO A 27 5.40 24.31 21.26
C PRO A 27 4.05 24.84 21.75
N ALA A 28 3.85 26.14 21.63
CA ALA A 28 2.60 26.78 22.00
C ALA A 28 1.43 26.19 21.17
N PRO A 29 0.24 26.00 21.78
CA PRO A 29 -0.92 25.55 21.04
C PRO A 29 -1.24 26.56 19.94
N VAL A 30 -1.23 26.07 18.70
CA VAL A 30 -1.58 26.88 17.52
C VAL A 30 -3.06 27.27 17.65
N ALA A 31 -3.31 28.56 17.95
CA ALA A 31 -4.64 29.10 17.93
C ALA A 31 -5.21 29.00 16.50
N PRO A 32 -6.45 28.49 16.32
CA PRO A 32 -7.06 28.37 15.00
C PRO A 32 -7.18 29.76 14.37
N ARG A 33 -6.51 29.94 13.24
CA ARG A 33 -6.60 31.14 12.42
C ARG A 33 -8.02 31.18 11.81
N PRO A 34 -8.83 32.24 12.05
CA PRO A 34 -10.11 32.37 11.37
C PRO A 34 -9.89 32.49 9.86
N PRO A 35 -10.75 31.88 9.03
CA PRO A 35 -10.61 31.94 7.58
C PRO A 35 -10.72 33.40 7.10
N ALA A 36 -9.81 33.78 6.20
CA ALA A 36 -9.87 35.06 5.51
C ALA A 36 -11.20 35.17 4.75
N ALA A 37 -11.90 36.28 4.92
CA ALA A 37 -13.11 36.58 4.17
C ALA A 37 -12.80 36.66 2.68
N VAL A 38 -13.41 35.78 1.90
CA VAL A 38 -13.38 35.82 0.44
C VAL A 38 -14.37 36.89 -0.03
N PRO A 39 -13.96 37.84 -0.89
CA PRO A 39 -14.88 38.84 -1.42
C PRO A 39 -15.95 38.17 -2.30
N ALA A 40 -17.20 38.54 -2.06
CA ALA A 40 -18.34 38.09 -2.85
C ALA A 40 -18.24 38.58 -4.30
N PRO A 41 -18.43 37.71 -5.31
CA PRO A 41 -18.58 38.17 -6.69
C PRO A 41 -19.96 38.82 -6.85
N GLN A 42 -19.95 40.12 -7.18
CA GLN A 42 -21.11 40.83 -7.68
C GLN A 42 -21.49 40.25 -9.04
N GLY A 43 -22.73 39.80 -9.17
CA GLY A 43 -23.25 39.24 -10.41
C GLY A 43 -23.61 40.31 -11.44
N THR A 44 -23.62 39.90 -12.70
CA THR A 44 -24.63 40.26 -13.71
C THR A 44 -24.45 39.33 -14.90
N GLY A 45 -25.51 38.64 -15.33
CA GLY A 45 -25.45 37.81 -16.54
C GLY A 45 -26.53 36.75 -16.64
N LYS A 46 -27.75 37.18 -16.91
CA LYS A 46 -28.91 36.35 -17.28
C LYS A 46 -28.63 35.67 -18.62
N GLY A 47 -28.59 34.34 -18.67
CA GLY A 47 -28.44 33.57 -19.89
C GLY A 47 -28.90 32.14 -19.71
N ALA A 48 -30.11 31.85 -20.19
CA ALA A 48 -30.63 30.50 -20.33
C ALA A 48 -29.85 29.76 -21.42
N GLY A 49 -29.58 28.46 -21.22
CA GLY A 49 -29.20 27.58 -22.32
C GLY A 49 -28.18 26.51 -21.95
N THR A 50 -28.62 25.26 -22.11
CA THR A 50 -27.81 24.04 -22.28
C THR A 50 -26.95 23.62 -21.09
N GLY A 51 -27.46 22.64 -20.34
CA GLY A 51 -26.63 21.75 -19.54
C GLY A 51 -25.58 21.11 -20.44
N VAL A 52 -24.36 21.59 -20.30
CA VAL A 52 -23.17 20.92 -20.79
C VAL A 52 -22.93 19.78 -19.81
N ASP A 53 -23.33 18.57 -20.21
CA ASP A 53 -22.71 17.34 -19.73
C ASP A 53 -21.20 17.58 -19.76
N GLN A 54 -20.59 17.79 -18.58
CA GLN A 54 -19.15 17.78 -18.46
C GLN A 54 -18.72 16.38 -18.85
N GLY A 55 -18.30 16.26 -20.12
CA GLY A 55 -17.91 15.03 -20.74
C GLY A 55 -16.95 14.29 -19.82
N ALA A 56 -17.45 13.21 -19.24
CA ALA A 56 -16.63 12.28 -18.49
C ALA A 56 -15.46 11.92 -19.39
N THR A 57 -14.23 12.23 -18.94
CA THR A 57 -13.01 11.88 -19.64
C THR A 57 -13.13 10.42 -20.08
N PRO A 58 -12.97 10.11 -21.37
CA PRO A 58 -13.10 8.75 -21.86
C PRO A 58 -12.05 7.90 -21.16
N VAL A 59 -12.53 6.87 -20.47
CA VAL A 59 -11.67 5.86 -19.85
C VAL A 59 -10.92 5.18 -20.98
N PRO A 60 -9.59 5.16 -20.98
CA PRO A 60 -8.85 4.40 -21.96
C PRO A 60 -9.35 2.94 -21.90
N PRO A 61 -9.65 2.30 -23.04
CA PRO A 61 -10.09 0.92 -23.04
C PRO A 61 -9.06 0.08 -22.28
N ALA A 62 -9.54 -0.80 -21.40
CA ALA A 62 -8.67 -1.75 -20.70
C ALA A 62 -7.88 -2.52 -21.75
N ARG A 63 -6.62 -2.13 -21.95
CA ARG A 63 -5.67 -2.90 -22.74
C ARG A 63 -5.65 -4.26 -22.06
N GLN A 64 -6.04 -5.31 -22.78
CA GLN A 64 -5.98 -6.68 -22.27
C GLN A 64 -4.62 -6.84 -21.60
N ALA A 65 -4.59 -6.94 -20.27
CA ALA A 65 -3.32 -7.19 -19.61
C ALA A 65 -2.90 -8.59 -20.05
N PRO A 66 -1.69 -8.73 -20.63
CA PRO A 66 -1.23 -10.02 -21.07
C PRO A 66 -1.20 -10.99 -19.88
N ALA A 67 -1.32 -12.29 -20.15
CA ALA A 67 -1.02 -13.35 -19.18
C ALA A 67 0.36 -13.17 -18.48
N ALA A 68 1.23 -12.32 -19.03
CA ALA A 68 2.55 -12.00 -18.53
C ALA A 68 2.62 -11.52 -17.07
N TRP A 69 1.61 -10.81 -16.54
CA TRP A 69 1.66 -10.43 -15.11
C TRP A 69 1.45 -11.65 -14.19
N ARG A 70 0.68 -12.66 -14.62
CA ARG A 70 0.48 -13.90 -13.85
C ARG A 70 1.80 -14.64 -13.71
N ASP A 71 2.55 -14.72 -14.81
CA ASP A 71 3.89 -15.32 -14.80
C ASP A 71 4.83 -14.54 -13.88
N MET A 72 4.76 -13.20 -13.89
CA MET A 72 5.57 -12.36 -12.98
C MET A 72 5.18 -12.56 -11.51
N HIS A 73 3.89 -12.59 -11.19
CA HIS A 73 3.39 -12.85 -9.85
C HIS A 73 3.81 -14.23 -9.34
N ALA A 74 3.63 -15.27 -10.16
CA ALA A 74 4.02 -16.62 -9.82
C ALA A 74 5.53 -16.71 -9.55
N LYS A 75 6.36 -16.09 -10.39
CA LYS A 75 7.80 -15.98 -10.18
C LYS A 75 8.15 -15.24 -8.89
N PHE A 76 7.46 -14.14 -8.57
CA PHE A 76 7.68 -13.39 -7.35
C PHE A 76 7.38 -14.23 -6.10
N VAL A 77 6.21 -14.86 -6.04
CA VAL A 77 5.81 -15.66 -4.87
C VAL A 77 6.71 -16.88 -4.69
N GLN A 78 7.09 -17.53 -5.79
CA GLN A 78 7.93 -18.74 -5.79
C GLN A 78 9.44 -18.43 -5.74
N ALA A 79 9.84 -17.15 -5.77
CA ALA A 79 11.24 -16.77 -5.77
C ALA A 79 11.94 -17.26 -4.49
N THR A 80 12.89 -18.18 -4.66
CA THR A 80 13.80 -18.60 -3.60
C THR A 80 14.86 -17.56 -3.29
N ASN A 81 15.09 -16.63 -4.23
CA ASN A 81 16.01 -15.49 -4.13
C ASN A 81 15.37 -14.24 -4.75
N LEU A 82 14.92 -13.31 -3.91
CA LEU A 82 14.25 -12.07 -4.29
C LEU A 82 15.21 -11.05 -4.91
N ARG A 83 16.50 -11.06 -4.53
CA ARG A 83 17.51 -10.24 -5.19
C ARG A 83 17.68 -10.62 -6.67
N VAL A 84 17.76 -11.90 -6.97
CA VAL A 84 17.83 -12.40 -8.36
C VAL A 84 16.56 -11.99 -9.12
N PHE A 85 15.39 -12.24 -8.53
CA PHE A 85 14.11 -11.82 -9.12
C PHE A 85 14.09 -10.32 -9.42
N PHE A 86 14.55 -9.46 -8.50
CA PHE A 86 14.62 -8.02 -8.69
C PHE A 86 15.42 -7.65 -9.95
N TYR A 87 16.66 -8.12 -10.07
CA TYR A 87 17.50 -7.77 -11.22
C TYR A 87 16.97 -8.38 -12.53
N GLU A 88 16.33 -9.54 -12.49
CA GLU A 88 15.66 -10.10 -13.66
C GLU A 88 14.46 -9.25 -14.12
N ALA A 89 13.65 -8.76 -13.18
CA ALA A 89 12.54 -7.85 -13.45
C ALA A 89 13.07 -6.53 -14.03
N MET A 90 14.14 -5.96 -13.47
CA MET A 90 14.71 -4.68 -13.89
C MET A 90 15.42 -4.74 -15.25
N ARG A 91 15.93 -5.90 -15.68
CA ARG A 91 16.56 -6.08 -17.01
C ARG A 91 15.58 -5.94 -18.18
N LYS A 92 14.30 -6.27 -17.97
CA LYS A 92 13.24 -6.19 -18.99
C LYS A 92 12.02 -5.49 -18.39
N PRO A 93 12.11 -4.16 -18.18
CA PRO A 93 11.02 -3.42 -17.58
C PRO A 93 9.76 -3.53 -18.45
N GLY A 94 8.65 -3.91 -17.83
CA GLY A 94 7.36 -4.17 -18.49
C GLY A 94 6.53 -5.21 -17.73
N ASN A 95 5.25 -5.33 -18.06
CA ASN A 95 4.32 -6.31 -17.47
C ASN A 95 4.24 -6.29 -15.93
N GLY A 96 4.49 -5.14 -15.29
CA GLY A 96 4.47 -5.03 -13.83
C GLY A 96 5.80 -5.22 -13.14
N ALA A 97 6.90 -5.35 -13.89
CA ALA A 97 8.23 -5.54 -13.34
C ALA A 97 8.59 -4.47 -12.29
N TYR A 98 8.25 -3.20 -12.52
CA TYR A 98 8.59 -2.15 -11.57
C TYR A 98 7.78 -2.27 -10.29
N PHE A 99 6.48 -2.59 -10.40
CA PHE A 99 5.62 -2.83 -9.24
C PHE A 99 6.20 -3.93 -8.36
N TYR A 100 6.50 -5.11 -8.94
CA TYR A 100 7.06 -6.22 -8.18
C TYR A 100 8.48 -5.96 -7.66
N ALA A 101 9.32 -5.25 -8.42
CA ALA A 101 10.63 -4.82 -7.95
C ALA A 101 10.53 -3.90 -6.72
N SER A 102 9.58 -2.97 -6.73
CA SER A 102 9.29 -2.11 -5.57
C SER A 102 8.84 -2.94 -4.36
N SER A 103 7.93 -3.90 -4.56
CA SER A 103 7.47 -4.81 -3.50
C SER A 103 8.60 -5.66 -2.91
N VAL A 104 9.55 -6.12 -3.73
CA VAL A 104 10.75 -6.82 -3.27
C VAL A 104 11.58 -5.95 -2.34
N LEU A 105 11.95 -4.74 -2.78
CA LEU A 105 12.79 -3.86 -1.97
C LEU A 105 12.10 -3.48 -0.67
N GLU A 106 10.80 -3.21 -0.70
CA GLU A 106 10.02 -2.91 0.51
C GLU A 106 10.00 -4.08 1.49
N THR A 107 9.73 -5.30 0.99
CA THR A 107 9.73 -6.53 1.79
C THR A 107 11.12 -6.78 2.39
N CYS A 108 12.17 -6.65 1.57
CA CYS A 108 13.53 -6.95 1.98
C CYS A 108 14.12 -5.94 2.94
N ARG A 109 13.83 -4.65 2.77
CA ARG A 109 14.17 -3.63 3.76
C ARG A 109 13.57 -3.97 5.11
N ARG A 110 12.26 -4.22 5.17
CA ARG A 110 11.58 -4.61 6.42
C ARG A 110 12.17 -5.85 7.05
N ALA A 111 12.53 -6.85 6.26
CA ALA A 111 13.11 -8.10 6.75
C ALA A 111 14.52 -7.91 7.29
N LEU A 112 15.37 -7.15 6.58
CA LEU A 112 16.75 -6.89 6.96
C LEU A 112 16.88 -5.94 8.16
N ASP A 113 15.91 -5.04 8.37
CA ASP A 113 15.81 -4.18 9.55
C ASP A 113 15.48 -4.97 10.83
N GLN A 114 14.96 -6.20 10.72
CA GLN A 114 14.71 -7.05 11.88
C GLN A 114 16.00 -7.71 12.37
N ALA A 115 16.20 -7.73 13.69
CA ALA A 115 17.20 -8.58 14.33
C ALA A 115 16.55 -9.92 14.75
N PRO A 116 16.72 -11.04 14.02
CA PRO A 116 15.95 -12.26 14.30
C PRO A 116 16.20 -12.84 15.70
N SER A 117 17.39 -12.63 16.25
CA SER A 117 17.77 -13.11 17.58
C SER A 117 16.93 -12.50 18.71
N SER A 118 16.36 -11.31 18.53
CA SER A 118 15.48 -10.66 19.51
C SER A 118 14.01 -11.08 19.39
N LEU A 119 13.64 -11.81 18.33
CA LEU A 119 12.27 -12.23 18.08
C LEU A 119 11.94 -13.57 18.76
N PRO A 120 10.68 -13.77 19.20
CA PRO A 120 10.15 -15.08 19.57
C PRO A 120 10.28 -16.10 18.42
N GLU A 121 10.35 -17.40 18.76
CA GLU A 121 10.63 -18.48 17.80
C GLU A 121 9.82 -18.43 16.48
N PRO A 122 8.47 -18.37 16.47
CA PRO A 122 7.73 -18.38 15.21
C PRO A 122 8.02 -17.14 14.35
N ARG A 123 8.22 -15.98 14.98
CA ARG A 123 8.58 -14.72 14.30
C ARG A 123 10.00 -14.76 13.76
N ARG A 124 10.92 -15.34 14.54
CA ARG A 124 12.31 -15.55 14.14
C ARG A 124 12.42 -16.45 12.93
N ALA A 125 11.63 -17.53 12.86
CA ALA A 125 11.60 -18.40 11.69
C ALA A 125 11.13 -17.66 10.43
N ALA A 126 10.06 -16.88 10.52
CA ALA A 126 9.59 -16.07 9.39
C ALA A 126 10.58 -14.98 8.97
N ALA A 127 11.20 -14.29 9.94
CA ALA A 127 12.25 -13.30 9.68
C ALA A 127 13.46 -13.94 8.97
N ALA A 128 13.94 -15.08 9.49
CA ALA A 128 15.07 -15.80 8.90
C ALA A 128 14.76 -16.29 7.48
N GLU A 129 13.54 -16.76 7.24
CA GLU A 129 13.11 -17.20 5.91
C GLU A 129 13.05 -16.01 4.93
N LEU A 130 12.47 -14.86 5.33
CA LEU A 130 12.46 -13.66 4.49
C LEU A 130 13.87 -13.14 4.23
N GLN A 131 14.72 -13.04 5.25
CA GLN A 131 16.12 -12.61 5.10
C GLN A 131 16.89 -13.54 4.15
N ARG A 132 16.72 -14.86 4.29
CA ARG A 132 17.32 -15.87 3.41
C ARG A 132 16.88 -15.69 1.97
N ARG A 133 15.60 -15.40 1.71
CA ARG A 133 15.10 -15.12 0.36
C ARG A 133 15.58 -13.79 -0.18
N CYS A 134 15.68 -12.77 0.66
CA CYS A 134 16.13 -11.45 0.23
C CYS A 134 17.55 -11.49 -0.32
N ASP A 135 18.47 -12.16 0.37
CA ASP A 135 19.87 -12.32 -0.09
C ASP A 135 20.54 -11.00 -0.52
N PHE A 136 20.12 -9.89 0.08
CA PHE A 136 20.74 -8.57 -0.09
C PHE A 136 21.70 -8.32 1.08
N THR A 137 22.86 -7.73 0.78
CA THR A 137 23.62 -6.99 1.78
C THR A 137 22.96 -5.61 2.00
N PRO A 138 23.22 -4.92 3.12
CA PRO A 138 22.73 -3.55 3.31
C PRO A 138 23.09 -2.63 2.13
N ASP A 139 24.38 -2.59 1.75
CA ASP A 139 24.83 -1.81 0.60
C ASP A 139 24.16 -2.25 -0.71
N GLY A 140 23.99 -3.57 -0.91
CA GLY A 140 23.34 -4.10 -2.11
C GLY A 140 21.85 -3.73 -2.22
N LEU A 141 21.17 -3.59 -1.07
CA LEU A 141 19.78 -3.11 -1.05
C LEU A 141 19.72 -1.63 -1.41
N GLU A 142 20.61 -0.81 -0.85
CA GLU A 142 20.70 0.62 -1.20
C GLU A 142 21.05 0.81 -2.69
N ASP A 143 21.96 0.00 -3.24
CA ASP A 143 22.30 0.00 -4.66
C ASP A 143 21.08 -0.32 -5.52
N ALA A 144 20.30 -1.34 -5.15
CA ALA A 144 19.08 -1.72 -5.84
C ALA A 144 17.98 -0.64 -5.74
N GLU A 145 17.84 0.03 -4.60
CA GLU A 145 16.94 1.18 -4.44
C GLU A 145 17.35 2.35 -5.35
N ARG A 146 18.64 2.63 -5.48
CA ARG A 146 19.15 3.64 -6.41
C ARG A 146 18.92 3.24 -7.86
N GLU A 147 19.13 1.98 -8.23
CA GLU A 147 18.84 1.47 -9.58
C GLU A 147 17.35 1.59 -9.93
N LEU A 148 16.46 1.18 -9.02
CA LEU A 148 15.02 1.34 -9.19
C LEU A 148 14.64 2.83 -9.30
N GLY A 149 15.26 3.70 -8.49
CA GLY A 149 15.09 5.14 -8.54
C GLY A 149 15.53 5.75 -9.87
N ALA A 150 16.68 5.34 -10.41
CA ALA A 150 17.18 5.78 -11.72
C ALA A 150 16.32 5.27 -12.87
N ALA A 151 15.75 4.07 -12.72
CA ALA A 151 14.82 3.49 -13.67
C ALA A 151 13.47 4.22 -13.72
N ARG A 152 13.15 5.13 -12.79
CA ARG A 152 11.92 5.96 -12.86
C ARG A 152 11.87 6.87 -14.08
N HIS A 153 13.01 7.14 -14.70
CA HIS A 153 13.07 7.88 -15.96
C HIS A 153 12.77 7.00 -17.19
N LEU A 154 12.80 5.67 -17.03
CA LEU A 154 12.32 4.74 -18.04
C LEU A 154 10.79 4.77 -17.94
N ASP A 155 10.19 5.40 -18.95
CA ASP A 155 8.76 5.65 -19.13
C ASP A 155 7.85 4.81 -18.20
N LEU A 156 7.54 5.34 -17.00
CA LEU A 156 6.67 4.67 -16.03
C LEU A 156 5.27 4.40 -16.60
N ALA A 157 4.89 5.09 -17.70
CA ALA A 157 3.67 4.81 -18.44
C ALA A 157 3.74 3.48 -19.23
N THR A 158 4.93 2.86 -19.37
CA THR A 158 5.10 1.54 -19.96
C THR A 158 4.94 0.38 -18.98
N ASP A 159 4.99 0.64 -17.65
CA ASP A 159 4.60 -0.36 -16.66
C ASP A 159 3.07 -0.28 -16.45
N PRO A 160 2.29 -1.26 -16.95
CA PRO A 160 0.83 -1.17 -16.93
C PRO A 160 0.27 -1.17 -15.50
N LEU A 161 0.98 -1.76 -14.53
CA LEU A 161 0.52 -1.85 -13.15
C LEU A 161 0.70 -0.52 -12.42
N LEU A 162 1.86 0.11 -12.59
CA LEU A 162 2.08 1.45 -12.05
C LEU A 162 1.26 2.52 -12.76
N GLY A 163 1.16 2.45 -14.10
CA GLY A 163 0.31 3.35 -14.87
C GLY A 163 -1.12 3.36 -14.35
N SER A 164 -1.69 2.17 -14.10
CA SER A 164 -3.04 2.03 -13.53
C SER A 164 -3.17 2.65 -12.13
N MET A 165 -2.12 2.62 -11.32
CA MET A 165 -2.09 3.28 -10.01
C MET A 165 -2.08 4.81 -10.15
N PHE A 166 -1.28 5.35 -11.07
CA PHE A 166 -1.28 6.79 -11.35
C PHE A 166 -2.60 7.25 -11.96
N ASP A 167 -3.17 6.49 -12.89
CA ASP A 167 -4.47 6.78 -13.49
C ASP A 167 -5.58 6.78 -12.42
N TYR A 168 -5.54 5.84 -11.47
CA TYR A 168 -6.46 5.84 -10.32
C TYR A 168 -6.30 7.08 -9.43
N LEU A 169 -5.07 7.49 -9.14
CA LEU A 169 -4.79 8.69 -8.33
C LEU A 169 -5.18 9.98 -9.05
N ALA A 170 -5.07 10.01 -10.38
CA ALA A 170 -5.48 11.12 -11.23
C ALA A 170 -6.99 11.14 -11.53
N ALA A 171 -7.72 10.06 -11.22
CA ALA A 171 -9.13 9.97 -11.54
C ALA A 171 -9.99 10.88 -10.65
N ASP A 172 -10.74 11.76 -11.30
CA ASP A 172 -11.63 12.69 -10.63
C ASP A 172 -12.85 12.00 -10.05
N GLY A 173 -13.03 12.17 -8.73
CA GLY A 173 -14.23 11.76 -8.00
C GLY A 173 -14.46 10.25 -7.88
N PRO A 174 -15.55 9.85 -7.20
CA PRO A 174 -15.89 8.44 -6.95
C PRO A 174 -16.08 7.62 -8.24
N ASP A 175 -16.79 8.17 -9.23
CA ASP A 175 -17.07 7.48 -10.50
C ASP A 175 -15.81 7.27 -11.35
N GLY A 176 -14.88 8.24 -11.35
CA GLY A 176 -13.57 8.10 -11.99
C GLY A 176 -12.78 6.95 -11.36
N ARG A 177 -12.64 6.95 -10.04
CA ARG A 177 -11.94 5.91 -9.28
C ARG A 177 -12.57 4.53 -9.45
N ALA A 178 -13.89 4.45 -9.45
CA ALA A 178 -14.60 3.18 -9.67
C ALA A 178 -14.35 2.61 -11.07
N ARG A 179 -14.33 3.46 -12.11
CA ARG A 179 -13.97 3.04 -13.47
C ARG A 179 -12.52 2.56 -13.56
N MET A 180 -11.59 3.20 -12.87
CA MET A 180 -10.18 2.76 -12.81
C MET A 180 -10.01 1.43 -12.08
N LEU A 181 -10.73 1.21 -10.98
CA LEU A 181 -10.78 -0.08 -10.30
C LEU A 181 -11.29 -1.21 -11.20
N LEU A 182 -12.34 -0.94 -11.99
CA LEU A 182 -12.85 -1.91 -12.96
C LEU A 182 -11.86 -2.17 -14.08
N ALA A 183 -11.20 -1.14 -14.61
CA ALA A 183 -10.15 -1.30 -15.61
C ALA A 183 -8.97 -2.12 -15.08
N ALA A 184 -8.54 -1.89 -13.84
CA ALA A 184 -7.51 -2.70 -13.18
C ALA A 184 -7.97 -4.15 -12.93
N PHE A 185 -9.26 -4.37 -12.65
CA PHE A 185 -9.81 -5.71 -12.58
C PHE A 185 -9.81 -6.43 -13.93
N GLU A 186 -10.09 -5.73 -15.03
CA GLU A 186 -9.99 -6.29 -16.38
C GLU A 186 -8.54 -6.66 -16.73
N GLN A 187 -7.55 -5.99 -16.14
CA GLN A 187 -6.15 -6.40 -16.20
C GLN A 187 -5.88 -7.65 -15.35
N GLY A 188 -6.64 -7.85 -14.27
CA GLY A 188 -6.71 -9.09 -13.52
C GLY A 188 -5.62 -9.29 -12.47
N ASN A 189 -4.68 -8.35 -12.27
CA ASN A 189 -3.62 -8.50 -11.29
C ASN A 189 -4.15 -8.27 -9.85
N PRO A 190 -4.20 -9.29 -8.98
CA PRO A 190 -4.73 -9.20 -7.63
C PRO A 190 -4.01 -8.18 -6.75
N GLU A 191 -2.70 -8.01 -6.92
CA GLU A 191 -1.87 -7.11 -6.09
C GLU A 191 -2.14 -5.64 -6.44
N VAL A 192 -2.28 -5.32 -7.72
CA VAL A 192 -2.67 -3.96 -8.13
C VAL A 192 -4.07 -3.65 -7.64
N ILE A 193 -5.01 -4.58 -7.82
CA ILE A 193 -6.38 -4.41 -7.33
C ILE A 193 -6.37 -4.21 -5.81
N ALA A 194 -5.57 -4.99 -5.07
CA ALA A 194 -5.38 -4.84 -3.63
C ALA A 194 -4.85 -3.47 -3.22
N SER A 195 -3.88 -2.91 -3.94
CA SER A 195 -3.39 -1.55 -3.71
C SER A 195 -4.47 -0.49 -4.01
N LEU A 196 -5.22 -0.67 -5.09
CA LEU A 196 -6.24 0.29 -5.53
C LEU A 196 -7.51 0.28 -4.65
N VAL A 197 -7.85 -0.85 -4.04
CA VAL A 197 -9.01 -0.92 -3.14
C VAL A 197 -8.72 -0.40 -1.74
N ALA A 198 -7.46 -0.14 -1.37
CA ALA A 198 -7.13 0.34 -0.02
C ALA A 198 -7.91 1.60 0.39
N PRO A 199 -8.06 2.64 -0.47
CA PRO A 199 -8.93 3.79 -0.17
C PRO A 199 -10.40 3.42 0.00
N VAL A 200 -10.91 2.40 -0.70
CA VAL A 200 -12.29 1.92 -0.57
C VAL A 200 -12.54 1.39 0.84
N PHE A 201 -11.58 0.65 1.42
CA PHE A 201 -11.68 0.21 2.82
C PHE A 201 -11.65 1.38 3.80
N HIS A 202 -10.88 2.44 3.52
CA HIS A 202 -10.89 3.65 4.35
C HIS A 202 -12.23 4.40 4.26
N GLU A 203 -12.86 4.48 3.09
CA GLU A 203 -14.14 5.15 2.89
C GLU A 203 -15.33 4.37 3.49
N ARG A 204 -15.26 3.03 3.52
CA ARG A 204 -16.32 2.14 4.05
C ARG A 204 -16.17 1.82 5.53
N ALA A 205 -15.08 2.24 6.16
CA ALA A 205 -14.89 2.04 7.58
C ALA A 205 -15.97 2.80 8.37
N PRO A 206 -16.60 2.16 9.37
CA PRO A 206 -17.61 2.84 10.18
C PRO A 206 -17.03 4.04 10.96
N GLY A 207 -17.90 4.94 11.39
CA GLY A 207 -17.55 6.16 12.15
C GLY A 207 -16.93 5.87 13.53
N ARG A 208 -16.39 6.92 14.17
CA ARG A 208 -15.46 6.94 15.33
C ARG A 208 -15.60 5.85 16.41
N ASP A 209 -16.80 5.38 16.75
CA ASP A 209 -16.99 4.44 17.86
C ASP A 209 -16.72 2.95 17.47
N GLU A 210 -16.75 2.61 16.18
CA GLU A 210 -16.33 1.29 15.64
C GLU A 210 -14.92 1.34 14.99
N GLN A 211 -14.28 2.52 14.97
CA GLN A 211 -12.99 2.74 14.33
C GLN A 211 -11.85 2.02 15.04
N ASP A 212 -11.80 1.96 16.37
CA ASP A 212 -10.61 1.45 17.08
C ASP A 212 -10.26 -0.01 16.74
N SER A 213 -11.27 -0.79 16.34
CA SER A 213 -11.11 -2.19 16.04
C SER A 213 -11.11 -2.50 14.55
N THR A 214 -11.98 -1.86 13.77
CA THR A 214 -12.02 -2.03 12.30
C THR A 214 -10.87 -1.29 11.63
N ALA A 215 -10.43 -0.15 12.15
CA ALA A 215 -9.30 0.61 11.60
C ALA A 215 -7.97 -0.15 11.71
N ARG A 216 -7.82 -1.06 12.69
CA ARG A 216 -6.68 -1.98 12.74
C ARG A 216 -6.69 -2.98 11.58
N GLY A 217 -7.86 -3.34 11.06
CA GLY A 217 -8.04 -4.26 9.95
C GLY A 217 -7.89 -3.62 8.56
N ILE A 218 -8.21 -2.33 8.40
CA ILE A 218 -8.24 -1.63 7.10
C ILE A 218 -6.96 -1.81 6.28
N PRO A 219 -5.73 -1.67 6.83
CA PRO A 219 -4.50 -1.85 6.06
C PRO A 219 -4.34 -3.25 5.45
N PHE A 220 -5.11 -4.24 5.93
CA PHE A 220 -5.06 -5.63 5.49
C PHE A 220 -6.20 -6.02 4.54
N GLY A 221 -7.19 -5.14 4.34
CA GLY A 221 -8.33 -5.41 3.46
C GLY A 221 -7.92 -5.76 2.03
N GLY A 222 -6.95 -5.01 1.49
CA GLY A 222 -6.37 -5.29 0.17
C GLY A 222 -5.78 -6.70 0.07
N ALA A 223 -5.10 -7.19 1.12
CA ALA A 223 -4.51 -8.52 1.10
C ALA A 223 -5.59 -9.63 1.01
N LEU A 224 -6.72 -9.48 1.70
CA LEU A 224 -7.85 -10.42 1.55
C LEU A 224 -8.47 -10.37 0.15
N VAL A 225 -8.57 -9.17 -0.44
CA VAL A 225 -9.03 -9.00 -1.82
C VAL A 225 -8.07 -9.72 -2.78
N ALA A 226 -6.75 -9.54 -2.64
CA ALA A 226 -5.77 -10.24 -3.47
C ALA A 226 -5.95 -11.77 -3.40
N CYS A 227 -6.03 -12.35 -2.20
CA CYS A 227 -6.22 -13.79 -2.03
C CYS A 227 -7.51 -14.30 -2.70
N ARG A 228 -8.62 -13.56 -2.57
CA ARG A 228 -9.92 -13.90 -3.18
C ARG A 228 -9.93 -13.79 -4.70
N LEU A 229 -9.01 -12.99 -5.23
CA LEU A 229 -8.77 -12.83 -6.67
C LEU A 229 -7.72 -13.82 -7.21
N GLY A 230 -7.20 -14.71 -6.36
CA GLY A 230 -6.32 -15.81 -6.75
C GLY A 230 -4.83 -15.55 -6.57
N ALA A 231 -4.43 -14.51 -5.83
CA ALA A 231 -3.05 -14.39 -5.35
C ALA A 231 -2.71 -15.59 -4.46
N ASP A 232 -1.46 -16.05 -4.52
CA ASP A 232 -0.98 -17.08 -3.59
C ASP A 232 -0.74 -16.44 -2.22
N CYS A 233 -1.55 -16.90 -1.26
CA CYS A 233 -1.56 -16.44 0.11
C CYS A 233 -1.18 -17.53 1.11
N GLY A 234 -0.48 -18.58 0.69
CA GLY A 234 -0.06 -19.70 1.53
C GLY A 234 1.04 -19.35 2.54
N ALA A 235 1.49 -20.35 3.31
CA ALA A 235 2.47 -20.19 4.39
C ALA A 235 3.81 -19.60 3.93
N GLY A 236 4.23 -19.94 2.71
CA GLY A 236 5.46 -19.48 2.11
C GLY A 236 5.36 -18.17 1.34
N ALA A 237 4.16 -17.58 1.21
CA ALA A 237 4.00 -16.32 0.49
C ALA A 237 4.69 -15.17 1.28
N PRO A 238 5.39 -14.22 0.60
CA PRO A 238 6.03 -13.10 1.27
C PRO A 238 5.11 -12.37 2.25
N ARG A 239 3.85 -12.15 1.86
CA ARG A 239 2.86 -11.46 2.70
C ARG A 239 2.52 -12.22 3.99
N THR A 240 2.38 -13.54 3.94
CA THR A 240 2.12 -14.38 5.13
C THR A 240 3.32 -14.34 6.08
N LEU A 241 4.53 -14.45 5.53
CA LEU A 241 5.76 -14.35 6.31
C LEU A 241 5.93 -12.97 6.95
N GLU A 242 5.60 -11.89 6.24
CA GLU A 242 5.65 -10.52 6.78
C GLU A 242 4.68 -10.33 7.95
N LEU A 243 3.44 -10.82 7.84
CA LEU A 243 2.46 -10.74 8.94
C LEU A 243 2.97 -11.47 10.19
N CYS A 244 3.58 -12.64 10.02
CA CYS A 244 4.21 -13.36 11.13
C CYS A 244 5.39 -12.57 11.70
N MET A 245 6.34 -12.15 10.86
CA MET A 245 7.54 -11.44 11.28
C MET A 245 7.21 -10.14 12.02
N LEU A 246 6.40 -9.27 11.43
CA LEU A 246 6.15 -7.92 11.91
C LEU A 246 5.13 -7.88 13.06
N LEU A 247 4.07 -8.69 12.97
CA LEU A 247 2.91 -8.59 13.86
C LEU A 247 2.78 -9.80 14.80
N GLY A 248 3.55 -10.87 14.58
CA GLY A 248 3.40 -12.12 15.33
C GLY A 248 2.20 -12.96 14.92
N TRP A 249 1.56 -12.62 13.80
CA TRP A 249 0.38 -13.31 13.28
C TRP A 249 0.82 -14.46 12.37
N CYS A 250 1.33 -15.52 13.00
CA CYS A 250 1.96 -16.65 12.32
C CYS A 250 0.96 -17.78 12.05
N ALA A 251 0.59 -17.96 10.79
CA ALA A 251 -0.34 -18.99 10.34
C ALA A 251 -0.02 -19.45 8.90
N ASP A 252 -0.71 -20.48 8.42
CA ASP A 252 -0.45 -21.10 7.11
C ASP A 252 -1.01 -20.32 5.91
N SER A 253 -1.64 -19.17 6.15
CA SER A 253 -2.11 -18.29 5.08
C SER A 253 -2.42 -16.88 5.57
N VAL A 254 -2.50 -15.92 4.64
CA VAL A 254 -2.93 -14.53 4.95
C VAL A 254 -4.30 -14.50 5.66
N PRO A 255 -5.38 -15.16 5.19
CA PRO A 255 -6.65 -15.14 5.92
C PRO A 255 -6.57 -15.75 7.33
N ALA A 256 -5.78 -16.81 7.51
CA ALA A 256 -5.59 -17.41 8.83
C ALA A 256 -4.80 -16.49 9.78
N ALA A 257 -3.74 -15.86 9.29
CA ALA A 257 -2.93 -14.90 10.05
C ALA A 257 -3.77 -13.68 10.47
N LEU A 258 -4.55 -13.13 9.54
CA LEU A 258 -5.45 -12.01 9.85
C LEU A 258 -6.57 -12.40 10.82
N ARG A 259 -7.09 -13.64 10.75
CA ARG A 259 -8.05 -14.15 11.72
C ARG A 259 -7.45 -14.25 13.12
N GLN A 260 -6.22 -14.75 13.23
CA GLN A 260 -5.50 -14.81 14.49
C GLN A 260 -5.26 -13.41 15.08
N GLY A 261 -4.82 -12.47 14.25
CA GLY A 261 -4.44 -11.12 14.69
C GLY A 261 -5.61 -10.19 15.01
N LEU A 262 -6.66 -10.23 14.19
CA LEU A 262 -7.83 -9.36 14.33
C LEU A 262 -8.93 -9.98 15.21
N GLY A 263 -8.87 -11.28 15.46
CA GLY A 263 -9.83 -11.99 16.30
C GLY A 263 -11.29 -11.76 15.85
N PRO A 264 -12.19 -11.29 16.73
CA PRO A 264 -13.59 -11.03 16.38
C PRO A 264 -13.78 -10.06 15.19
N HIS A 265 -12.85 -9.14 14.96
CA HIS A 265 -12.95 -8.12 13.91
C HIS A 265 -12.64 -8.65 12.52
N PHE A 266 -12.03 -9.84 12.43
CA PHE A 266 -11.74 -10.48 11.15
C PHE A 266 -13.01 -10.67 10.30
N ALA A 267 -14.12 -11.07 10.91
CA ALA A 267 -15.36 -11.34 10.18
C ALA A 267 -15.93 -10.09 9.48
N ALA A 268 -15.76 -8.90 10.07
CA ALA A 268 -16.18 -7.65 9.45
C ALA A 268 -15.29 -7.30 8.24
N LEU A 269 -13.96 -7.42 8.41
CA LEU A 269 -13.01 -7.18 7.33
C LEU A 269 -13.20 -8.18 6.17
N ASP A 270 -13.41 -9.46 6.49
CA ASP A 270 -13.60 -10.52 5.51
C ASP A 270 -14.90 -10.33 4.71
N ARG A 271 -16.00 -9.93 5.38
CA ARG A 271 -17.25 -9.55 4.69
C ARG A 271 -17.04 -8.35 3.77
N MET A 272 -16.33 -7.33 4.22
CA MET A 272 -16.04 -6.15 3.39
C MET A 272 -15.20 -6.53 2.16
N ALA A 273 -14.15 -7.35 2.34
CA ALA A 273 -13.34 -7.85 1.23
C ALA A 273 -14.15 -8.70 0.24
N ALA A 274 -15.04 -9.56 0.74
CA ALA A 274 -15.95 -10.32 -0.12
C ALA A 274 -16.91 -9.42 -0.91
N GLN A 275 -17.50 -8.41 -0.26
CA GLN A 275 -18.37 -7.43 -0.92
C GLN A 275 -17.63 -6.66 -2.03
N VAL A 276 -16.42 -6.17 -1.76
CA VAL A 276 -15.60 -5.48 -2.77
C VAL A 276 -15.33 -6.40 -3.96
N VAL A 277 -14.92 -7.65 -3.74
CA VAL A 277 -14.68 -8.62 -4.83
C VAL A 277 -15.96 -8.90 -5.62
N ASP A 278 -17.10 -9.06 -4.96
CA ASP A 278 -18.38 -9.31 -5.62
C ASP A 278 -18.84 -8.11 -6.46
N GLU A 279 -18.66 -6.88 -5.97
CA GLU A 279 -18.99 -5.66 -6.70
C GLU A 279 -18.07 -5.46 -7.91
N ILE A 280 -16.79 -5.77 -7.76
CA ILE A 280 -15.82 -5.77 -8.87
C ILE A 280 -16.28 -6.77 -9.94
N ARG A 281 -16.61 -8.01 -9.55
CA ARG A 281 -17.07 -9.06 -10.47
C ARG A 281 -18.38 -8.70 -11.18
N ARG A 282 -19.29 -8.01 -10.49
CA ARG A 282 -20.56 -7.52 -11.05
C ARG A 282 -20.39 -6.31 -11.97
N ARG A 283 -19.21 -5.70 -12.02
CA ARG A 283 -18.91 -4.48 -12.79
C ARG A 283 -19.83 -3.31 -12.42
N ASP A 284 -20.16 -3.14 -11.13
CA ASP A 284 -21.04 -2.06 -10.65
C ASP A 284 -20.20 -0.92 -10.01
N PRO A 285 -19.81 0.12 -10.78
CA PRO A 285 -18.93 1.18 -10.27
C PRO A 285 -19.56 2.00 -9.14
N ARG A 286 -20.90 2.15 -9.13
CA ARG A 286 -21.62 2.97 -8.15
C ARG A 286 -21.55 2.40 -6.73
N ARG A 287 -21.35 1.08 -6.63
CA ARG A 287 -21.19 0.39 -5.34
C ARG A 287 -19.74 0.35 -4.88
N LEU A 288 -18.78 0.39 -5.82
CA LEU A 288 -17.36 0.25 -5.53
C LEU A 288 -16.77 1.43 -4.76
N VAL A 289 -17.10 2.65 -5.16
CA VAL A 289 -16.62 3.86 -4.49
C VAL A 289 -17.87 4.65 -4.11
N PRO A 290 -18.39 4.49 -2.88
CA PRO A 290 -19.58 5.21 -2.46
C PRO A 290 -19.33 6.70 -2.61
N GLY A 291 -20.15 7.40 -3.39
CA GLY A 291 -20.12 8.86 -3.37
C GLY A 291 -20.32 9.34 -1.94
N ARG A 292 -19.50 10.27 -1.46
CA ARG A 292 -19.77 10.97 -0.19
C ARG A 292 -21.22 11.45 -0.28
N GLN A 293 -22.12 10.82 0.46
CA GLN A 293 -23.41 11.42 0.72
C GLN A 293 -23.07 12.73 1.43
N GLY A 294 -23.28 13.85 0.73
CA GLY A 294 -23.15 15.16 1.37
C GLY A 294 -23.96 15.15 2.66
N PRO A 295 -23.52 15.87 3.71
CA PRO A 295 -24.29 15.95 4.95
C PRO A 295 -25.71 16.30 4.56
N GLY A 296 -26.64 15.36 4.80
CA GLY A 296 -28.02 15.52 4.43
C GLY A 296 -28.48 16.87 4.96
N ARG A 297 -29.00 17.72 4.07
CA ARG A 297 -29.80 18.85 4.52
C ARG A 297 -30.93 18.23 5.34
N ALA A 298 -30.87 18.44 6.65
CA ALA A 298 -32.04 18.34 7.48
C ALA A 298 -32.95 19.49 7.01
N ASP A 299 -34.04 19.14 6.34
CA ASP A 299 -35.17 20.03 6.14
C ASP A 299 -35.86 20.33 7.48
#